data_AF-A0A8C6L362-F1
#
_entry.id   AF-A0A8C6L362-F1
#
_cell.length_a   1.000
_cell.length_b   1.000
_cell.length_c   1.000
_cell.angle_alpha   90.00
_cell.angle_beta   90.00
_cell.angle_gamma   90.00
#
_symmetry.space_group_name_H-M   'P 1'
#
loop_
_entity.id
_entity.type
_entity.pdbx_description
1 polymer ?
#
loop_
_entity_poly.entity_id
_entity_poly.type
_entity_poly.pdbx_seq_one_letter_code
_entity_poly.pdbx_strand_id
1 'polypeptide(L)'
;MSSGKAQIGKPAPDFKATAFCSLRGLFVIDVNGTLRQITINDLPVGRSVDETLRLVQAFQHTDKHGEVCPAGWKPGSDTIIPDVAKSKEFFSKQ
;
A
#
# COMPACT_ATOMS: atom_id res chain seq x y z
N MET A 1 19.90 -41.18 34.56
CA MET A 1 18.74 -40.25 34.63
C MET A 1 18.70 -39.47 33.33
N SER A 2 17.57 -39.62 32.63
CA SER A 2 17.39 -39.46 31.18
C SER A 2 17.85 -38.13 30.59
N SER A 3 18.65 -38.23 29.52
CA SER A 3 18.80 -37.23 28.47
C SER A 3 17.43 -36.80 27.91
N GLY A 4 17.34 -35.52 27.54
CA GLY A 4 16.10 -34.82 27.27
C GLY A 4 15.31 -35.29 26.05
N LYS A 5 14.02 -34.98 26.06
CA LYS A 5 13.16 -34.99 24.87
C LYS A 5 12.38 -33.67 24.82
N ALA A 6 13.06 -32.57 24.49
CA ALA A 6 12.37 -31.43 23.89
C ALA A 6 12.03 -31.83 22.44
N GLN A 7 10.77 -32.20 22.19
CA GLN A 7 10.29 -32.47 20.84
C GLN A 7 10.00 -31.13 20.15
N ILE A 8 10.80 -30.80 19.13
CA ILE A 8 10.52 -29.68 18.22
C ILE A 8 9.20 -29.98 17.52
N GLY A 9 8.21 -29.08 17.62
CA GLY A 9 6.96 -29.15 16.83
C GLY A 9 5.65 -29.35 17.60
N LYS A 10 5.64 -29.34 18.95
CA LYS A 10 4.38 -29.30 19.70
C LYS A 10 4.12 -27.89 20.24
N PRO A 11 3.02 -27.22 19.84
CA PRO A 11 2.65 -25.93 20.43
C PRO A 11 2.34 -26.12 21.92
N ALA A 12 2.67 -25.10 22.73
CA ALA A 12 2.39 -25.12 24.17
C ALA A 12 0.88 -25.32 24.41
N PRO A 13 0.49 -26.07 25.46
CA PRO A 13 -0.89 -26.50 25.69
C PRO A 13 -1.91 -25.35 25.81
N ASP A 14 -1.45 -24.13 26.09
CA ASP A 14 -2.28 -22.94 26.26
C ASP A 14 -1.99 -21.86 25.20
N PHE A 15 -1.22 -22.19 24.15
CA PHE A 15 -1.02 -21.30 23.01
C PHE A 15 -2.30 -21.27 22.17
N LYS A 16 -3.23 -20.37 22.54
CA LYS A 16 -4.27 -19.91 21.63
C LYS A 16 -3.59 -19.10 20.54
N ALA A 17 -3.27 -19.75 19.42
CA ALA A 17 -2.96 -19.06 18.19
C ALA A 17 -4.18 -18.20 17.82
N THR A 18 -4.20 -16.94 18.20
CA THR A 18 -5.09 -15.95 17.58
C THR A 18 -4.57 -15.75 16.16
N ALA A 19 -4.95 -16.69 15.30
CA ALA A 19 -4.73 -16.79 13.86
C ALA A 19 -3.26 -16.73 13.37
N PHE A 20 -2.76 -17.87 12.86
CA PHE A 20 -1.66 -17.91 11.89
C PHE A 20 -2.08 -17.34 10.51
N CYS A 21 -2.82 -16.23 10.48
CA CYS A 21 -3.39 -15.64 9.28
C CYS A 21 -2.88 -14.21 9.11
N SER A 22 -2.54 -13.84 7.88
CA SER A 22 -2.12 -12.48 7.58
C SER A 22 -3.28 -11.49 7.75
N LEU A 23 -2.94 -10.27 8.16
CA LEU A 23 -3.85 -9.12 8.00
C LEU A 23 -4.13 -8.87 6.51
N ARG A 24 -5.12 -8.04 6.21
CA ARG A 24 -5.53 -7.76 4.82
C ARG A 24 -4.59 -6.75 4.17
N GLY A 25 -3.37 -7.21 3.86
CA GLY A 25 -2.34 -6.46 3.15
C GLY A 25 -2.58 -6.41 1.64
N LEU A 26 -2.44 -5.23 1.04
CA LEU A 26 -2.34 -4.99 -0.39
C LEU A 26 -1.07 -4.22 -0.68
N PHE A 27 -0.35 -4.62 -1.73
CA PHE A 27 0.91 -4.03 -2.14
C PHE A 27 0.82 -3.68 -3.62
N VAL A 28 1.14 -2.43 -3.97
CA VAL A 28 1.30 -1.99 -5.37
C VAL A 28 2.78 -1.94 -5.67
N ILE A 29 3.22 -2.76 -6.62
CA ILE A 29 4.62 -2.89 -7.05
C ILE A 29 4.68 -2.50 -8.52
N ASP A 30 5.65 -1.66 -8.88
CA ASP A 30 5.84 -1.20 -10.25
C ASP A 30 6.60 -2.20 -11.13
N VAL A 31 6.79 -1.85 -12.41
CA VAL A 31 7.49 -2.68 -13.40
C VAL A 31 8.97 -2.91 -13.09
N ASN A 32 9.56 -2.08 -12.24
CA ASN A 32 10.95 -2.21 -11.78
C ASN A 32 11.05 -3.06 -10.50
N GLY A 33 9.93 -3.59 -10.00
CA GLY A 33 9.87 -4.32 -8.74
C GLY A 33 9.94 -3.41 -7.50
N THR A 34 9.74 -2.10 -7.66
CA THR A 34 9.75 -1.16 -6.53
C THR A 34 8.38 -1.11 -5.88
N LEU A 35 8.34 -1.24 -4.55
CA LEU A 35 7.10 -1.12 -3.78
C LEU A 35 6.68 0.36 -3.71
N ARG A 36 5.49 0.68 -4.23
CA ARG A 36 4.99 2.06 -4.34
C ARG A 36 3.91 2.39 -3.32
N GLN A 37 3.10 1.41 -2.91
CA GLN A 37 2.02 1.63 -1.96
C GLN A 37 1.68 0.36 -1.17
N ILE A 38 1.28 0.56 0.09
CA ILE A 38 0.88 -0.48 1.02
C ILE A 38 -0.44 -0.06 1.69
N THR A 39 -1.46 -0.93 1.64
CA THR A 39 -2.67 -0.82 2.47
C THR A 39 -2.74 -2.03 3.38
N ILE A 40 -2.92 -1.82 4.68
CA ILE A 40 -3.13 -2.90 5.65
C ILE A 40 -4.43 -2.60 6.39
N ASN A 41 -5.41 -3.48 6.23
CA ASN A 41 -6.66 -3.43 6.98
C ASN A 41 -6.72 -4.56 8.01
N ASP A 42 -7.41 -4.30 9.12
CA ASP A 42 -7.75 -5.33 10.08
C ASP A 42 -8.75 -6.33 9.48
N LEU A 43 -8.87 -7.52 10.09
CA LEU A 43 -9.69 -8.63 9.61
C LEU A 43 -11.17 -8.30 9.34
N PRO A 44 -11.88 -7.45 10.12
CA PRO A 44 -13.29 -7.19 9.86
C PRO A 44 -13.54 -6.17 8.73
N VAL A 45 -12.52 -5.45 8.26
CA VAL A 45 -12.71 -4.33 7.30
C VAL A 45 -12.12 -4.66 5.93
N GLY A 46 -12.96 -4.61 4.90
CA GLY A 46 -12.56 -4.82 3.51
C GLY A 46 -11.72 -3.68 2.94
N ARG A 47 -11.09 -3.91 1.79
CA ARG A 47 -10.35 -2.89 1.02
C ARG A 47 -11.23 -2.30 -0.08
N SER A 48 -10.86 -1.15 -0.62
CA SER A 48 -11.51 -0.56 -1.80
C SER A 48 -10.76 -0.91 -3.09
N VAL A 49 -11.48 -1.51 -4.04
CA VAL A 49 -10.94 -1.79 -5.38
C VAL A 49 -10.77 -0.50 -6.17
N ASP A 50 -11.70 0.44 -6.05
CA ASP A 50 -11.64 1.73 -6.73
C ASP A 50 -10.43 2.56 -6.29
N GLU A 51 -10.09 2.51 -5.00
CA GLU A 51 -8.90 3.19 -4.49
C GLU A 51 -7.62 2.52 -4.99
N THR A 52 -7.61 1.19 -5.07
CA THR A 52 -6.48 0.44 -5.64
C THR A 52 -6.27 0.83 -7.11
N LEU A 53 -7.34 0.87 -7.90
CA LEU A 53 -7.30 1.29 -9.30
C LEU A 53 -6.82 2.73 -9.45
N ARG A 54 -7.34 3.65 -8.62
CA ARG A 54 -6.94 5.07 -8.60
C ARG A 54 -5.45 5.22 -8.33
N LEU A 55 -4.92 4.50 -7.34
CA LEU A 55 -3.51 4.52 -6.99
C LEU A 55 -2.63 3.99 -8.13
N VAL A 56 -3.01 2.87 -8.76
CA VAL A 56 -2.29 2.31 -9.91
C VAL A 56 -2.25 3.33 -11.07
N GLN A 57 -3.39 3.94 -11.39
CA GLN A 57 -3.47 4.97 -12.44
C GLN A 57 -2.65 6.21 -12.09
N ALA A 58 -2.63 6.62 -10.82
CA ALA A 58 -1.85 7.76 -10.35
C ALA A 58 -0.35 7.50 -10.54
N PHE A 59 0.17 6.34 -10.10
CA PHE A 59 1.58 5.99 -10.30
C PHE A 59 1.95 5.90 -11.79
N GLN A 60 1.10 5.32 -12.62
CA GLN A 60 1.32 5.30 -14.07
C GLN A 60 1.36 6.70 -14.67
N HIS A 61 0.51 7.61 -14.19
CA HIS A 61 0.51 9.00 -14.63
C HIS A 61 1.80 9.72 -14.22
N THR A 62 2.21 9.61 -12.94
CA THR A 62 3.44 10.24 -12.46
C THR A 62 4.67 9.69 -13.19
N ASP A 63 4.73 8.39 -13.44
CA ASP A 63 5.86 7.74 -14.11
C ASP A 63 5.95 8.14 -15.59
N LYS A 64 4.81 8.40 -16.25
CA LYS A 64 4.76 8.81 -17.66
C LYS A 64 5.00 10.31 -17.88
N HIS A 65 4.46 11.16 -17.01
CA HIS A 65 4.44 12.61 -17.22
C HIS A 65 5.45 13.38 -16.36
N GLY A 66 5.96 12.78 -15.28
CA GLY A 66 6.84 13.45 -14.33
C GLY A 66 6.12 14.49 -13.45
N GLU A 67 4.79 14.54 -13.52
CA GLU A 67 3.94 15.37 -12.68
C GLU A 67 3.54 14.61 -11.41
N VAL A 68 3.07 15.31 -10.37
CA VAL A 68 2.59 14.68 -9.13
C VAL A 68 1.07 14.82 -8.98
N CYS A 69 0.46 13.76 -8.46
CA CYS A 69 -0.99 13.68 -8.28
C CYS A 69 -1.39 14.24 -6.90
N PRO A 70 -2.28 15.26 -6.84
CA PRO A 70 -2.78 15.79 -5.57
C PRO A 70 -3.69 14.80 -4.83
N ALA A 71 -4.11 15.18 -3.61
CA ALA A 71 -5.01 14.37 -2.79
C ALA A 71 -6.33 14.09 -3.54
N GLY A 72 -6.75 12.83 -3.54
CA GLY A 72 -7.98 12.41 -4.21
C GLY A 72 -7.94 12.45 -5.74
N TRP A 73 -6.78 12.69 -6.35
CA TRP A 73 -6.62 12.74 -7.81
C TRP A 73 -7.22 11.51 -8.49
N LYS A 74 -7.91 11.75 -9.61
CA LYS A 74 -8.46 10.75 -10.53
C LYS A 74 -8.07 11.12 -11.97
N PRO A 75 -8.10 10.17 -12.92
CA PRO A 75 -7.84 10.47 -14.32
C PRO A 75 -8.66 11.67 -14.82
N GLY A 76 -7.97 12.64 -15.43
CA GLY A 76 -8.56 13.89 -15.92
C GLY A 76 -8.62 15.03 -14.88
N SER A 77 -8.23 14.80 -13.63
CA SER A 77 -8.06 15.87 -12.63
C SER A 77 -6.75 16.61 -12.82
N ASP A 78 -6.70 17.86 -12.36
CA ASP A 78 -5.49 18.68 -12.37
C ASP A 78 -4.35 18.04 -11.57
N THR A 79 -3.14 18.25 -12.05
CA THR A 79 -1.87 17.74 -11.51
C THR A 79 -0.94 18.88 -11.14
N ILE A 80 0.14 18.57 -10.44
CA ILE A 80 1.15 19.56 -10.03
C ILE A 80 2.46 19.24 -10.74
N ILE A 81 3.02 20.22 -11.44
CA ILE A 81 4.39 20.13 -11.94
C ILE A 81 5.34 20.33 -10.74
N PRO A 82 6.25 19.38 -10.45
CA PRO A 82 7.13 19.43 -9.29
C PRO A 82 8.28 20.44 -9.47
N ASP A 83 7.92 21.70 -9.63
CA ASP A 83 8.81 22.86 -9.74
C ASP A 83 8.22 24.04 -8.96
N VAL A 84 9.07 24.84 -8.31
CA VAL A 84 8.64 25.92 -7.41
C VAL A 84 7.88 27.03 -8.16
N ALA A 85 8.27 27.33 -9.40
CA ALA A 85 7.61 28.37 -10.20
C ALA A 85 6.33 27.82 -10.83
N LYS A 86 6.38 26.63 -11.42
CA LYS A 86 5.26 26.05 -12.19
C LYS A 86 4.15 25.50 -11.30
N SER A 87 4.45 24.99 -10.10
CA SER A 87 3.43 24.51 -9.16
C SER A 87 2.42 25.59 -8.76
N LYS A 88 2.80 26.87 -8.83
CA LYS A 88 1.91 28.01 -8.54
C LYS A 88 0.69 28.04 -9.46
N GLU A 89 0.80 27.52 -10.68
CA GLU A 89 -0.35 27.45 -11.60
C GLU A 89 -1.47 26.59 -11.01
N PHE A 90 -1.13 25.44 -10.43
CA PHE A 90 -2.10 24.58 -9.75
C PHE A 90 -2.69 25.27 -8.52
N PHE A 91 -1.84 25.84 -7.65
CA PHE A 91 -2.30 26.47 -6.41
C PHE A 91 -3.12 27.75 -6.63
N SER A 92 -2.99 28.40 -7.79
CA SER A 92 -3.81 29.57 -8.13
C SER A 92 -5.26 29.24 -8.52
N LYS A 93 -5.56 27.95 -8.78
CA LYS A 93 -6.90 27.46 -9.17
C LYS A 93 -7.74 26.98 -7.98
N GLN A 94 -7.17 26.92 -6.77
CA GLN A 94 -7.82 26.48 -5.52
C GLN A 94 -8.38 27.69 -4.75
#